data_AF-A0AA93HMK2-F1
#
_entry.id   AF-A0AA93HMK2-F1
#
_cell.length_a   1.000
_cell.length_b   1.000
_cell.length_c   1.000
_cell.angle_alpha   90.00
_cell.angle_beta   90.00
_cell.angle_gamma   90.00
#
_symmetry.space_group_name_H-M   'P 1'
#
loop_
_entity.id
_entity.type
_entity.pdbx_description
1 polymer ?
#
loop_
_entity_poly.entity_id
_entity_poly.type
_entity_poly.pdbx_seq_one_letter_code
_entity_poly.pdbx_strand_id
1 'polypeptide(L)'
;MLTIFSPDPNFERGISQYPAINDQVHLVVEEDLARIYGNADTGQVTIGRLSGAESIPVRVDLDKLVTRHSAVLGSTGSGKSTTVTSLLRSLSVGQGEGASFPNARVLLIDIHGEYGRALGEVARVFRVNPLEGEFPLYVPYWALDLGDLLAFLLGKTDEKALTAIQDRILQMKVNAVANGAYPGADLNSLTSDSPLPFSLKSLWFALIDPELKTWIENTQQTSARTAAGDAETLMPPTYPLPGIGGASPFANKSNVLSIRRQLDQLRSRLLDRQFDFMLRPGPWEPNLEDAPESDLPQLLESWLGHDRPITVLDLSGVPSSVLMRLIGGILNVIYEALFWGRERPEGGR
;
A
#
# COMPACT_ATOMS: atom_id res chain seq x y z
N MET A 1 -26.82 20.27 29.51
CA MET A 1 -25.95 21.42 29.20
C MET A 1 -26.67 22.63 29.80
N LEU A 2 -26.06 23.34 30.75
CA LEU A 2 -26.61 24.59 31.29
C LEU A 2 -26.10 25.72 30.39
N THR A 3 -27.00 26.47 29.79
CA THR A 3 -26.69 27.58 28.89
C THR A 3 -27.30 28.85 29.45
N ILE A 4 -26.52 29.92 29.54
CA ILE A 4 -27.02 31.24 29.92
C ILE A 4 -27.45 31.92 28.63
N PHE A 5 -28.76 32.12 28.45
CA PHE A 5 -29.29 32.87 27.31
C PHE A 5 -29.17 34.37 27.60
N SER A 6 -28.31 35.04 26.83
CA SER A 6 -28.40 36.49 26.62
C SER A 6 -29.57 36.76 25.65
N PRO A 7 -30.28 37.90 25.74
CA PRO A 7 -31.25 38.31 24.72
C PRO A 7 -30.64 38.55 23.32
N ASP A 8 -29.31 38.46 23.17
CA ASP A 8 -28.65 38.49 21.87
C ASP A 8 -28.88 37.20 21.05
N PRO A 9 -29.06 37.32 19.72
CA PRO A 9 -29.39 36.19 18.83
C PRO A 9 -28.23 35.20 18.60
N ASN A 10 -27.02 35.47 19.13
CA ASN A 10 -25.83 34.67 18.88
C ASN A 10 -25.49 33.76 20.06
N PHE A 11 -25.32 32.47 19.78
CA PHE A 11 -24.86 31.50 20.77
C PHE A 11 -23.38 31.71 21.10
N GLU A 12 -23.07 31.90 22.38
CA GLU A 12 -21.70 31.96 22.89
C GLU A 12 -21.33 30.64 23.59
N ARG A 13 -20.20 30.04 23.19
CA ARG A 13 -19.67 28.84 23.85
C ARG A 13 -18.87 29.21 25.09
N GLY A 14 -19.25 28.62 26.23
CA GLY A 14 -18.53 28.75 27.49
C GLY A 14 -19.47 29.18 28.61
N ILE A 15 -18.94 29.21 29.82
CA ILE A 15 -19.65 29.72 31.00
C ILE A 15 -18.83 30.91 31.49
N SER A 16 -19.31 32.13 31.26
CA SER A 16 -18.70 33.36 31.76
C SER A 16 -19.02 33.60 33.24
N GLN A 17 -20.18 33.11 33.70
CA GLN A 17 -20.65 33.23 35.07
C GLN A 17 -21.34 31.93 35.51
N TYR A 18 -21.05 31.46 36.72
CA TYR A 18 -21.74 30.30 37.27
C TYR A 18 -23.20 30.66 37.66
N PRO A 19 -24.15 29.72 37.52
CA PRO A 19 -25.53 29.96 37.92
C PRO A 19 -25.63 30.24 39.43
N ALA A 20 -26.47 31.20 39.80
CA ALA A 20 -26.75 31.54 41.18
C ALA A 20 -27.85 30.63 41.77
N ILE A 21 -27.95 30.62 43.10
CA ILE A 21 -29.05 29.94 43.80
C ILE A 21 -30.36 30.65 43.40
N ASN A 22 -31.37 29.86 42.99
CA ASN A 22 -32.67 30.28 42.49
C ASN A 22 -32.73 30.77 41.04
N ASP A 23 -31.66 30.58 40.25
CA ASP A 23 -31.75 30.80 38.80
C ASP A 23 -32.82 29.91 38.16
N GLN A 24 -33.57 30.49 37.23
CA GLN A 24 -34.63 29.78 36.53
C GLN A 24 -34.04 28.76 35.55
N VAL A 25 -34.60 27.54 35.57
CA VAL A 25 -34.23 26.48 34.64
C VAL A 25 -35.32 26.37 33.59
N HIS A 26 -34.94 26.55 32.34
CA HIS A 26 -35.84 26.43 31.19
C HIS A 26 -35.60 25.11 30.47
N LEU A 27 -36.67 24.53 29.92
CA LEU A 27 -36.55 23.42 28.98
C LEU A 27 -35.98 23.96 27.67
N VAL A 28 -35.01 23.23 27.13
CA VAL A 28 -34.43 23.54 25.82
C VAL A 28 -35.43 23.12 24.74
N VAL A 29 -35.76 24.03 23.82
CA VAL A 29 -36.62 23.73 22.67
C VAL A 29 -35.78 23.42 21.42
N GLU A 30 -36.41 22.85 20.41
CA GLU A 30 -35.75 22.45 19.17
C GLU A 30 -35.12 23.64 18.42
N GLU A 31 -35.76 24.81 18.49
CA GLU A 31 -35.22 26.07 17.94
C GLU A 31 -33.91 26.48 18.60
N ASP A 32 -33.74 26.24 19.90
CA ASP A 32 -32.49 26.55 20.62
C ASP A 32 -31.37 25.61 20.16
N LEU A 33 -31.66 24.32 20.04
CA LEU A 33 -30.72 23.32 19.56
C LEU A 33 -30.31 23.60 18.10
N ALA A 34 -31.25 24.06 17.27
CA ALA A 34 -30.96 24.43 15.89
C ALA A 34 -30.01 25.62 15.79
N ARG A 35 -30.06 26.58 16.73
CA ARG A 35 -29.09 27.69 16.79
C ARG A 35 -27.70 27.23 17.23
N ILE A 36 -27.60 26.21 18.08
CA ILE A 36 -26.31 25.69 18.58
C ILE A 36 -25.64 24.75 17.56
N TYR A 37 -26.41 23.89 16.91
CA TYR A 37 -25.91 22.78 16.08
C TYR A 37 -26.30 22.87 14.60
N GLY A 38 -27.30 23.67 14.25
CA GLY A 38 -27.88 23.73 12.91
C GLY A 38 -27.22 24.71 11.94
N ASN A 39 -26.23 25.49 12.38
CA ASN A 39 -25.48 26.39 11.50
C ASN A 39 -24.89 25.61 10.32
N ALA A 40 -25.15 26.11 9.11
CA ALA A 40 -24.62 25.56 7.88
C ALA A 40 -23.48 26.48 7.41
N ASP A 41 -22.25 25.99 7.50
CA ASP A 41 -21.12 26.62 6.81
C ASP A 41 -20.84 25.86 5.51
N THR A 42 -20.23 26.55 4.55
CA THR A 42 -19.71 25.93 3.33
C THR A 42 -18.66 24.87 3.67
N GLY A 43 -18.62 23.75 2.95
CA GLY A 43 -17.63 22.69 3.17
C GLY A 43 -17.98 21.72 4.31
N GLN A 44 -19.25 21.68 4.74
CA GLN A 44 -19.72 20.73 5.75
C GLN A 44 -20.47 19.54 5.15
N VAL A 45 -20.35 18.38 5.79
CA VAL A 45 -21.08 17.15 5.42
C VAL A 45 -21.94 16.65 6.58
N THR A 46 -23.18 16.30 6.27
CA THR A 46 -24.11 15.70 7.24
C THR A 46 -23.74 14.25 7.51
N ILE A 47 -23.49 13.91 8.78
CA ILE A 47 -23.12 12.56 9.22
C ILE A 47 -24.25 11.83 9.94
N GLY A 48 -25.30 12.54 10.34
CA GLY A 48 -26.42 12.01 11.09
C GLY A 48 -27.33 13.12 11.61
N ARG A 49 -28.13 12.79 12.63
CA ARG A 49 -29.05 13.72 13.28
C ARG A 49 -28.91 13.66 14.80
N LEU A 50 -29.32 14.72 15.48
CA LEU A 50 -29.23 14.78 16.94
C LEU A 50 -30.22 13.79 17.57
N SER A 51 -29.75 12.91 18.45
CA SER A 51 -30.57 11.84 19.05
C SER A 51 -31.81 12.34 19.80
N GLY A 52 -31.74 13.53 20.43
CA GLY A 52 -32.86 14.15 21.15
C GLY A 52 -33.73 15.07 20.29
N ALA A 53 -33.38 15.31 19.03
CA ALA A 53 -34.10 16.19 18.10
C ALA A 53 -33.80 15.78 16.66
N GLU A 54 -34.57 14.81 16.16
CA GLU A 54 -34.34 14.22 14.83
C GLU A 54 -34.54 15.19 13.67
N SER A 55 -35.06 16.41 13.87
CA SER A 55 -35.10 17.41 12.80
C SER A 55 -33.74 18.09 12.56
N ILE A 56 -32.80 17.99 13.52
CA ILE A 56 -31.55 18.76 13.52
C ILE A 56 -30.42 17.92 12.91
N PRO A 57 -29.90 18.29 11.73
CA PRO A 57 -28.77 17.59 11.12
C PRO A 57 -27.48 17.89 11.88
N VAL A 58 -26.67 16.85 12.10
CA VAL A 58 -25.31 16.99 12.63
C VAL A 58 -24.34 16.98 11.45
N ARG A 59 -23.57 18.06 11.33
CA ARG A 59 -22.61 18.27 10.26
C ARG A 59 -21.17 18.27 10.77
N VAL A 60 -20.25 17.79 9.94
CA VAL A 60 -18.81 17.82 10.17
C VAL A 60 -18.17 18.71 9.12
N ASP A 61 -17.29 19.60 9.56
CA ASP A 61 -16.43 20.43 8.72
C ASP A 61 -15.39 19.53 8.04
N LEU A 62 -15.46 19.45 6.71
CA LEU A 62 -14.59 18.57 5.94
C LEU A 62 -13.14 19.03 5.94
N ASP A 63 -12.90 20.34 5.83
CA ASP A 63 -11.55 20.88 5.83
C ASP A 63 -10.84 20.47 7.12
N LYS A 64 -11.51 20.61 8.26
CA LYS A 64 -10.97 20.15 9.55
C LYS A 64 -10.80 18.63 9.62
N LEU A 65 -11.71 17.86 9.03
CA LEU A 65 -11.66 16.39 9.03
C LEU A 65 -10.47 15.85 8.21
N VAL A 66 -10.20 16.46 7.04
CA VAL A 66 -9.16 15.99 6.09
C VAL A 66 -7.79 16.60 6.36
N THR A 67 -7.72 17.86 6.79
CA THR A 67 -6.43 18.54 7.07
C THR A 67 -5.86 18.19 8.45
N ARG A 68 -6.68 17.65 9.35
CA ARG A 68 -6.25 17.24 10.70
C ARG A 68 -6.39 15.73 10.87
N HIS A 69 -5.55 15.14 11.70
CA HIS A 69 -5.71 13.75 12.08
C HIS A 69 -7.02 13.57 12.87
N SER A 70 -7.85 12.66 12.38
CA SER A 70 -9.15 12.34 12.96
C SER A 70 -9.18 10.89 13.40
N ALA A 71 -9.89 10.60 14.50
CA ALA A 71 -10.03 9.25 15.03
C ALA A 71 -11.49 8.96 15.39
N VAL A 72 -11.99 7.80 14.94
CA VAL A 72 -13.29 7.26 15.34
C VAL A 72 -13.07 6.15 16.36
N LEU A 73 -13.46 6.39 17.61
CA LEU A 73 -13.21 5.49 18.74
C LEU A 73 -14.50 4.90 19.26
N GLY A 74 -14.47 3.63 19.69
CA GLY A 74 -15.63 2.94 20.25
C GLY A 74 -15.36 1.46 20.53
N SER A 75 -16.14 0.84 21.42
CA SER A 75 -16.06 -0.59 21.70
C SER A 75 -16.59 -1.44 20.53
N THR A 76 -16.38 -2.75 20.56
CA THR A 76 -16.99 -3.65 19.57
C THR A 76 -18.51 -3.56 19.67
N GLY A 77 -19.19 -3.43 18.52
CA GLY A 77 -20.64 -3.24 18.46
C GLY A 77 -21.13 -1.81 18.70
N SER A 78 -20.25 -0.84 19.00
CA SER A 78 -20.66 0.56 19.22
C SER A 78 -20.93 1.37 17.95
N GLY A 79 -20.89 0.72 16.78
CA GLY A 79 -21.14 1.38 15.48
C GLY A 79 -19.93 2.05 14.81
N LYS A 80 -18.69 1.72 15.15
CA LYS A 80 -17.48 2.31 14.50
C LYS A 80 -17.52 2.21 12.96
N SER A 81 -17.66 1.00 12.44
CA SER A 81 -17.65 0.73 11.00
C SER A 81 -18.87 1.37 10.31
N THR A 82 -20.01 1.44 11.01
CA THR A 82 -21.21 2.18 10.57
C THR A 82 -20.95 3.68 10.47
N THR A 83 -20.32 4.29 11.48
CA THR A 83 -19.98 5.72 11.49
C THR A 83 -19.01 6.06 10.36
N VAL A 84 -17.95 5.26 10.18
CA VAL A 84 -16.98 5.45 9.08
C VAL A 84 -17.68 5.30 7.73
N THR A 85 -18.49 4.25 7.53
CA THR A 85 -19.24 4.04 6.28
C THR A 85 -20.19 5.19 5.98
N SER A 86 -20.93 5.67 6.98
CA SER A 86 -21.85 6.81 6.84
C SER A 86 -21.10 8.06 6.41
N LEU A 87 -19.98 8.37 7.07
CA LEU A 87 -19.12 9.49 6.75
C LEU A 87 -18.60 9.42 5.30
N LEU A 88 -18.07 8.27 4.90
CA LEU A 88 -17.54 8.04 3.55
C LEU A 88 -18.63 8.11 2.47
N ARG A 89 -19.82 7.57 2.74
CA ARG A 89 -20.98 7.72 1.84
C ARG A 89 -21.38 9.19 1.71
N SER A 90 -21.49 9.91 2.83
CA SER A 90 -21.86 11.33 2.80
C SER A 90 -20.84 12.20 2.06
N LEU A 91 -19.54 11.87 2.13
CA LEU A 91 -18.49 12.50 1.31
C LEU A 91 -18.67 12.24 -0.19
N SER A 92 -19.07 11.02 -0.53
CA SER A 92 -19.12 10.53 -1.91
C SER A 92 -20.38 10.98 -2.66
N VAL A 93 -21.55 10.60 -2.14
CA VAL A 93 -22.84 10.81 -2.82
C VAL A 93 -23.58 12.06 -2.32
N GLY A 94 -23.08 12.71 -1.27
CA GLY A 94 -23.83 13.75 -0.55
C GLY A 94 -25.01 13.15 0.23
N GLN A 95 -25.66 13.96 1.07
CA GLN A 95 -26.98 13.64 1.61
C GLN A 95 -27.96 14.77 1.31
N GLY A 96 -29.02 14.48 0.57
CA GLY A 96 -30.07 15.46 0.23
C GLY A 96 -29.58 16.60 -0.66
N GLU A 97 -29.81 17.85 -0.23
CA GLU A 97 -29.39 19.08 -0.94
C GLU A 97 -27.92 19.49 -0.69
N GLY A 98 -27.14 18.67 0.05
CA GLY A 98 -25.73 18.94 0.31
C GLY A 98 -24.83 18.72 -0.90
N ALA A 99 -23.73 19.47 -0.99
CA ALA A 99 -22.74 19.30 -2.05
C ALA A 99 -22.13 17.88 -2.02
N SER A 100 -22.23 17.14 -3.11
CA SER A 100 -21.36 16.00 -3.39
C SER A 100 -19.96 16.52 -3.74
N PHE A 101 -18.92 15.80 -3.33
CA PHE A 101 -17.53 16.09 -3.68
C PHE A 101 -17.09 15.12 -4.80
N PRO A 102 -17.46 15.35 -6.07
CA PRO A 102 -17.24 14.39 -7.16
C PRO A 102 -15.76 14.10 -7.43
N ASN A 103 -14.89 15.05 -7.06
CA ASN A 103 -13.44 14.93 -7.20
C ASN A 103 -12.76 14.35 -5.94
N ALA A 104 -13.51 14.07 -4.87
CA ALA A 104 -12.95 13.41 -3.70
C ALA A 104 -12.48 12.00 -4.08
N ARG A 105 -11.28 11.65 -3.60
CA ARG A 105 -10.70 10.32 -3.72
C ARG A 105 -10.30 9.84 -2.34
N VAL A 106 -10.89 8.72 -1.93
CA VAL A 106 -10.63 8.09 -0.63
C VAL A 106 -10.02 6.73 -0.86
N LEU A 107 -8.81 6.52 -0.36
CA LEU A 107 -8.20 5.21 -0.27
C LEU A 107 -8.41 4.63 1.13
N LEU A 108 -9.15 3.53 1.21
CA LEU A 108 -9.45 2.83 2.46
C LEU A 108 -8.64 1.53 2.54
N ILE A 109 -7.78 1.44 3.55
CA ILE A 109 -7.05 0.20 3.87
C ILE A 109 -7.91 -0.61 4.85
N ASP A 110 -8.51 -1.70 4.36
CA ASP A 110 -9.43 -2.53 5.12
C ASP A 110 -8.77 -3.86 5.54
N ILE A 111 -8.28 -3.91 6.77
CA ILE A 111 -7.60 -5.11 7.32
C ILE A 111 -8.60 -6.23 7.67
N HIS A 112 -9.86 -5.88 7.94
CA HIS A 112 -10.86 -6.83 8.45
C HIS A 112 -11.90 -7.25 7.40
N GLY A 113 -11.95 -6.58 6.25
CA GLY A 113 -12.89 -6.86 5.17
C GLY A 113 -14.33 -6.44 5.49
N GLU A 114 -14.51 -5.47 6.40
CA GLU A 114 -15.83 -5.00 6.84
C GLU A 114 -16.46 -3.98 5.87
N TYR A 115 -15.63 -3.22 5.14
CA TYR A 115 -16.07 -2.04 4.41
C TYR A 115 -16.41 -2.31 2.95
N GLY A 116 -15.79 -3.31 2.31
CA GLY A 116 -16.04 -3.64 0.90
C GLY A 116 -17.52 -3.87 0.60
N ARG A 117 -18.21 -4.64 1.45
CA ARG A 117 -19.67 -4.86 1.33
C ARG A 117 -20.49 -3.61 1.65
N ALA A 118 -20.09 -2.84 2.65
CA ALA A 118 -20.85 -1.67 3.11
C ALA A 118 -20.77 -0.49 2.11
N LEU A 119 -19.72 -0.43 1.30
CA LEU A 119 -19.43 0.66 0.37
C LEU A 119 -19.52 0.25 -1.11
N GLY A 120 -19.84 -1.00 -1.45
CA GLY A 120 -19.75 -1.52 -2.83
C GLY A 120 -20.52 -0.73 -3.90
N GLU A 121 -21.57 0.00 -3.53
CA GLU A 121 -22.31 0.88 -4.46
C GLU A 121 -21.56 2.17 -4.83
N VAL A 122 -20.59 2.59 -4.02
CA VAL A 122 -19.87 3.88 -4.14
C VAL A 122 -18.36 3.69 -4.15
N ALA A 123 -17.88 2.44 -4.06
CA ALA A 123 -16.48 2.10 -3.97
C ALA A 123 -16.07 1.04 -4.99
N ARG A 124 -14.79 1.04 -5.36
CA ARG A 124 -14.15 -0.08 -6.06
C ARG A 124 -13.36 -0.89 -5.03
N VAL A 125 -13.58 -2.20 -4.99
CA VAL A 125 -12.95 -3.10 -4.02
C VAL A 125 -11.85 -3.89 -4.69
N PHE A 126 -10.63 -3.82 -4.15
CA PHE A 126 -9.46 -4.57 -4.57
C PHE A 126 -9.09 -5.59 -3.50
N ARG A 127 -8.88 -6.85 -3.87
CA ARG A 127 -8.44 -7.89 -2.93
C ARG A 127 -7.67 -9.03 -3.62
N VAL A 128 -6.97 -9.84 -2.84
CA VAL A 128 -6.14 -10.95 -3.35
C VAL A 128 -6.95 -11.97 -4.17
N ASN A 129 -8.14 -12.34 -3.70
CA ASN A 129 -9.05 -13.26 -4.38
C ASN A 129 -10.39 -12.56 -4.63
N PRO A 130 -10.56 -11.83 -5.74
CA PRO A 130 -11.75 -11.03 -5.99
C PRO A 130 -13.01 -11.89 -6.15
N LEU A 131 -14.11 -11.43 -5.58
CA LEU A 131 -15.45 -11.92 -5.88
C LEU A 131 -16.00 -11.23 -7.14
N GLU A 132 -17.20 -11.62 -7.56
CA GLU A 132 -17.89 -11.00 -8.69
C GLU A 132 -18.06 -9.49 -8.46
N GLY A 133 -17.59 -8.67 -9.41
CA GLY A 133 -17.62 -7.21 -9.32
C GLY A 133 -16.45 -6.58 -8.54
N GLU A 134 -15.56 -7.38 -7.96
CA GLU A 134 -14.34 -6.92 -7.28
C GLU A 134 -13.11 -7.06 -8.21
N PHE A 135 -12.00 -6.42 -7.84
CA PHE A 135 -10.78 -6.34 -8.64
C PHE A 135 -9.61 -7.02 -7.93
N PRO A 136 -8.65 -7.62 -8.69
CA PRO A 136 -7.46 -8.19 -8.08
C PRO A 136 -6.59 -7.07 -7.47
N LEU A 137 -6.20 -7.25 -6.22
CA LEU A 137 -5.21 -6.40 -5.56
C LEU A 137 -3.82 -6.80 -6.04
N TYR A 138 -3.10 -5.86 -6.63
CA TYR A 138 -1.68 -6.02 -6.96
C TYR A 138 -0.85 -4.96 -6.25
N VAL A 139 0.24 -5.37 -5.60
CA VAL A 139 1.20 -4.47 -4.96
C VAL A 139 2.60 -4.89 -5.39
N PRO A 140 3.21 -4.25 -6.40
CA PRO A 140 4.46 -4.73 -6.95
C PRO A 140 5.58 -4.73 -5.92
N TYR A 141 6.29 -5.85 -5.79
CA TYR A 141 7.38 -6.00 -4.82
C TYR A 141 8.48 -4.94 -4.95
N TRP A 142 8.72 -4.44 -6.17
CA TRP A 142 9.77 -3.46 -6.45
C TRP A 142 9.41 -2.04 -5.97
N ALA A 143 8.16 -1.82 -5.54
CA ALA A 143 7.71 -0.60 -4.87
C ALA A 143 7.71 -0.71 -3.33
N LEU A 144 8.08 -1.87 -2.79
CA LEU A 144 8.23 -2.08 -1.34
C LEU A 144 9.64 -1.67 -0.89
N ASP A 145 9.79 -1.46 0.41
CA ASP A 145 11.11 -1.31 1.03
C ASP A 145 11.97 -2.55 0.74
N LEU A 146 13.16 -2.32 0.17
CA LEU A 146 14.00 -3.42 -0.30
C LEU A 146 14.53 -4.25 0.87
N GLY A 147 14.88 -3.61 1.98
CA GLY A 147 15.37 -4.30 3.18
C GLY A 147 14.35 -5.29 3.71
N ASP A 148 13.10 -4.84 3.86
CA ASP A 148 11.98 -5.67 4.29
C ASP A 148 11.65 -6.79 3.29
N LEU A 149 11.70 -6.50 1.99
CA LEU A 149 11.51 -7.48 0.93
C LEU A 149 12.58 -8.58 1.01
N LEU A 150 13.86 -8.22 1.07
CA LEU A 150 14.97 -9.16 1.13
C LEU A 150 14.92 -9.99 2.42
N ALA A 151 14.58 -9.39 3.56
CA ALA A 151 14.39 -10.10 4.82
C ALA A 151 13.28 -11.17 4.72
N PHE A 152 12.18 -10.87 4.02
CA PHE A 152 11.10 -11.81 3.77
C PHE A 152 11.52 -12.94 2.81
N LEU A 153 12.15 -12.58 1.69
CA LEU A 153 12.51 -13.52 0.62
C LEU A 153 13.64 -14.47 1.04
N LEU A 154 14.69 -13.94 1.65
CA LEU A 154 15.94 -14.67 1.93
C LEU A 154 16.02 -15.14 3.39
N GLY A 155 15.25 -14.54 4.29
CA GLY A 155 15.41 -14.75 5.73
C GLY A 155 16.75 -14.21 6.23
N LYS A 156 17.29 -14.82 7.29
CA LYS A 156 18.58 -14.40 7.86
C LYS A 156 19.71 -14.60 6.84
N THR A 157 20.33 -13.50 6.46
CA THR A 157 21.41 -13.41 5.47
C THR A 157 22.59 -12.66 6.06
N ASP A 158 23.80 -13.04 5.67
CA ASP A 158 25.02 -12.34 6.06
C ASP A 158 25.11 -10.96 5.40
N GLU A 159 25.70 -9.98 6.08
CA GLU A 159 25.79 -8.59 5.61
C GLU A 159 26.51 -8.50 4.26
N LYS A 160 27.62 -9.23 4.08
CA LYS A 160 28.37 -9.23 2.81
C LYS A 160 27.51 -9.74 1.65
N ALA A 161 26.73 -10.79 1.89
CA ALA A 161 25.86 -11.34 0.87
C ALA A 161 24.67 -10.40 0.58
N LEU A 162 24.13 -9.75 1.61
CA LEU A 162 23.05 -8.76 1.45
C LEU A 162 23.51 -7.57 0.60
N THR A 163 24.68 -7.00 0.89
CA THR A 163 25.27 -5.92 0.09
C THR A 163 25.47 -6.34 -1.36
N ALA A 164 26.02 -7.54 -1.59
CA ALA A 164 26.22 -8.04 -2.95
C ALA A 164 24.89 -8.22 -3.74
N ILE A 165 23.81 -8.58 -3.06
CA ILE A 165 22.47 -8.67 -3.67
C ILE A 165 21.91 -7.28 -3.96
N GLN A 166 22.05 -6.33 -3.04
CA GLN A 166 21.63 -4.94 -3.24
C GLN A 166 22.36 -4.26 -4.40
N ASP A 167 23.68 -4.45 -4.48
CA ASP A 167 24.51 -3.94 -5.59
C ASP A 167 24.03 -4.50 -6.94
N ARG A 168 23.64 -5.78 -6.96
CA ARG A 168 23.15 -6.43 -8.16
C ARG A 168 21.78 -5.90 -8.59
N ILE A 169 20.88 -5.65 -7.62
CA ILE A 169 19.59 -5.01 -7.87
C ILE A 169 19.79 -3.59 -8.40
N LEU A 170 20.72 -2.82 -7.80
CA LEU A 170 21.07 -1.49 -8.29
C LEU A 170 21.58 -1.54 -9.74
N GLN A 171 22.45 -2.50 -10.09
CA GLN A 171 22.91 -2.67 -11.47
C GLN A 171 21.77 -2.97 -12.45
N MET A 172 20.80 -3.81 -12.06
CA MET A 172 19.61 -4.09 -12.88
C MET A 172 18.81 -2.81 -13.15
N LYS A 173 18.57 -2.00 -12.11
CA LYS A 173 17.88 -0.70 -12.21
C LYS A 173 18.64 0.30 -13.09
N VAL A 174 19.95 0.42 -12.89
CA VAL A 174 20.84 1.28 -13.70
C VAL A 174 20.79 0.89 -15.17
N ASN A 175 20.84 -0.41 -15.48
CA ASN A 175 20.77 -0.90 -16.85
C ASN A 175 19.42 -0.55 -17.51
N ALA A 176 18.31 -0.69 -16.78
CA ALA A 176 17.00 -0.33 -17.29
C ALA A 176 16.89 1.18 -17.63
N VAL A 177 17.40 2.05 -16.76
CA VAL A 177 17.43 3.50 -17.01
C VAL A 177 18.39 3.85 -18.15
N ALA A 178 19.58 3.26 -18.21
CA ALA A 178 20.55 3.48 -19.27
C ALA A 178 20.04 3.05 -20.66
N ASN A 179 19.17 2.02 -20.70
CA ASN A 179 18.49 1.56 -21.91
C ASN A 179 17.26 2.41 -22.30
N GLY A 180 16.95 3.46 -21.53
CA GLY A 180 15.88 4.43 -21.84
C GLY A 180 14.49 4.05 -21.33
N ALA A 181 14.36 3.06 -20.43
CA ALA A 181 13.06 2.60 -19.94
C ALA A 181 12.33 3.64 -19.05
N TYR A 182 13.07 4.57 -18.42
CA TYR A 182 12.52 5.59 -17.52
C TYR A 182 13.06 6.98 -17.86
N PRO A 183 12.46 7.69 -18.82
CA PRO A 183 12.91 9.01 -19.22
C PRO A 183 12.82 10.01 -18.06
N GLY A 184 13.90 10.73 -17.80
CA GLY A 184 13.99 11.73 -16.73
C GLY A 184 14.55 11.21 -15.40
N ALA A 185 14.81 9.90 -15.27
CA ALA A 185 15.55 9.36 -14.12
C ALA A 185 17.05 9.73 -14.22
N ASP A 186 17.61 10.32 -13.16
CA ASP A 186 19.04 10.61 -13.07
C ASP A 186 19.81 9.40 -12.55
N LEU A 187 20.65 8.84 -13.43
CA LEU A 187 21.52 7.69 -13.15
C LEU A 187 22.40 7.88 -11.90
N ASN A 188 22.82 9.11 -11.59
CA ASN A 188 23.69 9.38 -10.44
C ASN A 188 22.93 9.40 -9.10
N SER A 189 21.60 9.50 -9.15
CA SER A 189 20.73 9.54 -7.97
C SER A 189 20.11 8.18 -7.63
N LEU A 190 20.30 7.17 -8.48
CA LEU A 190 19.72 5.85 -8.29
C LEU A 190 20.36 5.12 -7.11
N THR A 191 19.50 4.53 -6.29
CA THR A 191 19.88 3.66 -5.18
C THR A 191 19.20 2.31 -5.31
N SER A 192 19.62 1.35 -4.48
CA SER A 192 18.94 0.05 -4.38
C SER A 192 17.45 0.20 -4.02
N ASP A 193 17.05 1.31 -3.39
CA ASP A 193 15.70 1.59 -2.91
C ASP A 193 14.88 2.46 -3.87
N SER A 194 15.47 2.92 -4.99
CA SER A 194 14.68 3.57 -6.04
C SER A 194 13.55 2.65 -6.50
N PRO A 195 12.28 3.09 -6.58
CA PRO A 195 11.12 2.22 -6.84
C PRO A 195 11.00 1.87 -8.32
N LEU A 196 12.06 1.28 -8.88
CA LEU A 196 12.17 0.85 -10.27
C LEU A 196 12.03 -0.68 -10.36
N PRO A 197 11.29 -1.17 -11.36
CA PRO A 197 11.20 -2.59 -11.69
C PRO A 197 12.55 -3.30 -11.84
N PHE A 198 12.63 -4.54 -11.33
CA PHE A 198 13.75 -5.47 -11.50
C PHE A 198 13.23 -6.90 -11.34
N SER A 199 13.72 -7.88 -12.09
CA SER A 199 13.20 -9.25 -12.09
C SER A 199 13.76 -10.14 -10.98
N LEU A 200 12.90 -10.61 -10.07
CA LEU A 200 13.30 -11.58 -9.05
C LEU A 200 13.71 -12.94 -9.65
N LYS A 201 13.15 -13.32 -10.81
CA LYS A 201 13.51 -14.54 -11.53
C LYS A 201 14.92 -14.45 -12.09
N SER A 202 15.25 -13.36 -12.79
CA SER A 202 16.61 -13.11 -13.29
C SER A 202 17.62 -12.95 -12.16
N LEU A 203 17.24 -12.27 -11.08
CA LEU A 203 18.08 -12.14 -9.88
C LEU A 203 18.38 -13.52 -9.28
N TRP A 204 17.35 -14.32 -9.00
CA TRP A 204 17.51 -15.67 -8.44
C TRP A 204 18.40 -16.54 -9.34
N PHE A 205 18.12 -16.58 -10.64
CA PHE A 205 18.82 -17.45 -11.58
C PHE A 205 20.31 -17.15 -11.66
N ALA A 206 20.67 -15.86 -11.69
CA ALA A 206 22.06 -15.48 -11.78
C ALA A 206 22.80 -15.47 -10.43
N LEU A 207 22.10 -15.55 -9.30
CA LEU A 207 22.70 -15.83 -7.99
C LEU A 207 22.88 -17.34 -7.74
N ILE A 208 21.98 -18.20 -8.25
CA ILE A 208 22.05 -19.65 -8.00
C ILE A 208 23.08 -20.37 -8.89
N ASP A 209 23.30 -19.90 -10.13
CA ASP A 209 24.26 -20.55 -11.04
C ASP A 209 25.68 -20.62 -10.43
N PRO A 210 26.27 -19.52 -9.92
CA PRO A 210 27.61 -19.58 -9.30
C PRO A 210 27.69 -20.51 -8.09
N GLU A 211 26.62 -20.65 -7.30
CA GLU A 211 26.55 -21.51 -6.11
C GLU A 211 26.54 -23.00 -6.45
N LEU A 212 26.01 -23.37 -7.62
CA LEU A 212 25.92 -24.76 -8.07
C LEU A 212 27.04 -25.16 -9.02
N LYS A 213 27.66 -24.18 -9.67
CA LYS A 213 28.61 -24.41 -10.77
C LYS A 213 29.80 -25.26 -10.33
N THR A 214 30.10 -26.24 -11.15
CA THR A 214 31.34 -27.02 -11.08
C THR A 214 32.05 -27.01 -12.42
N TRP A 215 33.34 -27.29 -12.38
CA TRP A 215 34.25 -27.18 -13.51
C TRP A 215 34.90 -28.53 -13.80
N ILE A 216 35.08 -28.88 -15.07
CA ILE A 216 35.77 -30.13 -15.44
C ILE A 216 37.24 -30.06 -15.03
N GLU A 217 37.82 -28.86 -15.08
CA GLU A 217 39.23 -28.59 -14.80
C GLU A 217 39.38 -27.51 -13.72
N ASN A 218 40.49 -27.55 -12.98
CA ASN A 218 40.78 -26.57 -11.93
C ASN A 218 41.01 -25.14 -12.46
N THR A 219 41.29 -24.99 -13.76
CA THR A 219 41.44 -23.71 -14.46
C THR A 219 40.13 -22.92 -14.58
N GLN A 220 38.97 -23.55 -14.28
CA GLN A 220 37.65 -22.95 -14.38
C GLN A 220 37.32 -22.39 -15.77
N GLN A 221 37.77 -23.08 -16.83
CA GLN A 221 37.49 -22.72 -18.22
C GLN A 221 36.29 -23.49 -18.79
N THR A 222 36.20 -24.78 -18.50
CA THR A 222 35.16 -25.66 -19.05
C THR A 222 34.15 -26.04 -17.97
N SER A 223 32.93 -25.54 -18.12
CA SER A 223 31.80 -25.83 -17.23
C SER A 223 31.43 -27.32 -17.26
N ALA A 224 31.23 -27.93 -16.09
CA ALA A 224 30.77 -29.31 -15.96
C ALA A 224 29.23 -29.45 -15.99
N ARG A 225 28.53 -28.44 -16.52
CA ARG A 225 27.05 -28.40 -16.58
C ARG A 225 26.50 -29.59 -17.37
N THR A 226 25.55 -30.32 -16.76
CA THR A 226 24.88 -31.47 -17.39
C THR A 226 23.52 -31.11 -17.97
N ALA A 227 22.82 -30.14 -17.39
CA ALA A 227 21.55 -29.63 -17.91
C ALA A 227 21.46 -28.11 -17.75
N ALA A 228 20.90 -27.43 -18.76
CA ALA A 228 20.56 -26.02 -18.65
C ALA A 228 19.41 -25.82 -17.66
N GLY A 229 19.47 -24.74 -16.89
CA GLY A 229 18.34 -24.27 -16.11
C GLY A 229 17.46 -23.32 -16.92
N ASP A 230 16.39 -22.84 -16.30
CA ASP A 230 15.46 -21.86 -16.85
C ASP A 230 15.02 -20.90 -15.76
N ALA A 231 15.28 -19.60 -15.98
CA ALA A 231 14.93 -18.54 -15.05
C ALA A 231 13.41 -18.37 -14.93
N GLU A 232 12.66 -18.54 -16.02
CA GLU A 232 11.23 -18.29 -16.07
C GLU A 232 10.46 -19.30 -15.21
N THR A 233 10.84 -20.57 -15.33
CA THR A 233 10.25 -21.68 -14.55
C THR A 233 10.94 -21.92 -13.20
N LEU A 234 11.90 -21.07 -12.82
CA LEU A 234 12.71 -21.22 -11.60
C LEU A 234 13.37 -22.61 -11.51
N MET A 235 13.84 -23.12 -12.64
CA MET A 235 14.55 -24.40 -12.74
C MET A 235 16.07 -24.15 -12.67
N PRO A 236 16.78 -24.65 -11.65
CA PRO A 236 18.21 -24.40 -11.55
C PRO A 236 18.98 -25.22 -12.59
N PRO A 237 20.13 -24.72 -13.07
CA PRO A 237 21.05 -25.53 -13.87
C PRO A 237 21.59 -26.71 -13.04
N THR A 238 21.85 -27.83 -13.71
CA THR A 238 22.36 -29.04 -13.04
C THR A 238 23.85 -29.19 -13.27
N TYR A 239 24.55 -29.47 -12.18
CA TYR A 239 25.98 -29.72 -12.13
C TYR A 239 26.26 -30.98 -11.32
N PRO A 240 27.27 -31.78 -11.69
CA PRO A 240 27.75 -32.87 -10.87
C PRO A 240 28.40 -32.33 -9.59
N LEU A 241 28.31 -33.09 -8.50
CA LEU A 241 28.93 -32.74 -7.22
C LEU A 241 30.46 -32.62 -7.37
N PRO A 242 31.11 -31.72 -6.62
CA PRO A 242 32.56 -31.63 -6.62
C PRO A 242 33.22 -32.95 -6.21
N GLY A 243 34.30 -33.32 -6.89
CA GLY A 243 35.09 -34.51 -6.59
C GLY A 243 35.82 -34.40 -5.25
N ILE A 244 36.00 -35.55 -4.59
CA ILE A 244 36.71 -35.64 -3.30
C ILE A 244 38.21 -35.43 -3.54
N GLY A 245 38.90 -34.75 -2.62
CA GLY A 245 40.36 -34.67 -2.62
C GLY A 245 40.96 -33.91 -3.80
N GLY A 246 40.22 -32.97 -4.41
CA GLY A 246 40.69 -32.21 -5.57
C GLY A 246 40.58 -32.96 -6.89
N ALA A 247 39.76 -34.01 -6.96
CA ALA A 247 39.38 -34.63 -8.22
C ALA A 247 38.32 -33.78 -8.95
N SER A 248 38.28 -33.92 -10.28
CA SER A 248 37.21 -33.37 -11.11
C SER A 248 35.87 -34.04 -10.74
N PRO A 249 34.73 -33.32 -10.73
CA PRO A 249 34.56 -31.88 -11.00
C PRO A 249 35.06 -30.96 -9.88
N PHE A 250 35.60 -29.79 -10.20
CA PHE A 250 36.10 -28.80 -9.24
C PHE A 250 35.00 -27.81 -8.84
N ALA A 251 34.89 -27.48 -7.55
CA ALA A 251 33.94 -26.48 -7.06
C ALA A 251 34.27 -25.07 -7.60
N ASN A 252 33.23 -24.29 -7.92
CA ASN A 252 33.40 -22.89 -8.28
C ASN A 252 33.89 -22.05 -7.10
N LYS A 253 34.76 -21.07 -7.38
CA LYS A 253 35.28 -20.12 -6.38
C LYS A 253 34.97 -18.67 -6.72
N SER A 254 34.49 -18.40 -7.93
CA SER A 254 34.22 -17.05 -8.42
C SER A 254 32.75 -16.71 -8.19
N ASN A 255 32.47 -15.53 -7.64
CA ASN A 255 31.11 -15.03 -7.40
C ASN A 255 30.23 -15.94 -6.52
N VAL A 256 30.84 -16.68 -5.59
CA VAL A 256 30.11 -17.51 -4.61
C VAL A 256 29.90 -16.70 -3.34
N LEU A 257 28.65 -16.59 -2.90
CA LEU A 257 28.23 -15.89 -1.68
C LEU A 257 27.89 -16.85 -0.53
N SER A 258 27.82 -18.17 -0.80
CA SER A 258 27.44 -19.20 0.17
C SER A 258 26.02 -19.04 0.70
N ILE A 259 25.09 -18.69 -0.20
CA ILE A 259 23.69 -18.37 0.12
C ILE A 259 22.67 -19.36 -0.46
N ARG A 260 23.09 -20.57 -0.81
CA ARG A 260 22.21 -21.59 -1.41
C ARG A 260 20.90 -21.79 -0.65
N ARG A 261 20.94 -21.85 0.69
CA ARG A 261 19.75 -22.00 1.54
C ARG A 261 18.78 -20.82 1.39
N GLN A 262 19.30 -19.60 1.32
CA GLN A 262 18.52 -18.39 1.14
C GLN A 262 17.92 -18.32 -0.27
N LEU A 263 18.65 -18.79 -1.28
CA LEU A 263 18.15 -18.87 -2.66
C LEU A 263 17.07 -19.96 -2.83
N ASP A 264 17.19 -21.08 -2.10
CA ASP A 264 16.12 -22.09 -2.01
C ASP A 264 14.87 -21.50 -1.35
N GLN A 265 15.03 -20.66 -0.32
CA GLN A 265 13.92 -19.94 0.31
C GLN A 265 13.29 -18.92 -0.63
N LEU A 266 14.08 -18.10 -1.33
CA LEU A 266 13.61 -17.15 -2.35
C LEU A 266 12.78 -17.88 -3.41
N ARG A 267 13.31 -18.98 -3.96
CA ARG A 267 12.58 -19.83 -4.92
C ARG A 267 11.26 -20.34 -4.35
N SER A 268 11.28 -20.83 -3.11
CA SER A 268 10.07 -21.32 -2.43
C SER A 268 9.00 -20.22 -2.32
N ARG A 269 9.38 -18.99 -1.96
CA ARG A 269 8.47 -17.84 -1.89
C ARG A 269 7.91 -17.45 -3.26
N LEU A 270 8.72 -17.46 -4.31
CA LEU A 270 8.29 -17.16 -5.69
C LEU A 270 7.34 -18.21 -6.30
N LEU A 271 7.35 -19.43 -5.75
CA LEU A 271 6.46 -20.52 -6.14
C LEU A 271 5.19 -20.59 -5.28
N ASP A 272 5.19 -19.91 -4.13
CA ASP A 272 4.05 -19.90 -3.21
C ASP A 272 3.00 -18.88 -3.66
N ARG A 273 1.87 -19.42 -4.14
CA ARG A 273 0.76 -18.66 -4.70
C ARG A 273 0.10 -17.71 -3.71
N GLN A 274 0.29 -17.91 -2.40
CA GLN A 274 -0.23 -17.00 -1.38
C GLN A 274 0.36 -15.60 -1.51
N PHE A 275 1.51 -15.44 -2.16
CA PHE A 275 2.18 -14.16 -2.38
C PHE A 275 2.06 -13.64 -3.82
N ASP A 276 1.26 -14.28 -4.69
CA ASP A 276 1.13 -13.91 -6.10
C ASP A 276 0.72 -12.43 -6.26
N PHE A 277 -0.16 -11.92 -5.39
CA PHE A 277 -0.60 -10.52 -5.42
C PHE A 277 0.56 -9.50 -5.29
N MET A 278 1.72 -9.92 -4.76
CA MET A 278 2.90 -9.10 -4.56
C MET A 278 4.09 -9.52 -5.44
N LEU A 279 4.35 -10.83 -5.53
CA LEU A 279 5.50 -11.40 -6.24
C LEU A 279 5.21 -11.70 -7.72
N ARG A 280 3.93 -11.81 -8.10
CA ARG A 280 3.45 -11.96 -9.48
C ARG A 280 2.33 -10.96 -9.76
N PRO A 281 2.62 -9.65 -9.68
CA PRO A 281 1.61 -8.60 -9.73
C PRO A 281 1.09 -8.35 -11.15
N GLY A 282 0.70 -9.40 -11.89
CA GLY A 282 0.12 -9.31 -13.23
C GLY A 282 0.94 -8.42 -14.18
N PRO A 283 0.34 -7.37 -14.81
CA PRO A 283 1.04 -6.46 -15.71
C PRO A 283 2.26 -5.74 -15.11
N TRP A 284 2.36 -5.66 -13.78
CA TRP A 284 3.48 -5.04 -13.08
C TRP A 284 4.63 -6.03 -12.77
N GLU A 285 4.50 -7.31 -13.15
CA GLU A 285 5.57 -8.31 -13.00
C GLU A 285 6.65 -8.05 -14.06
N PRO A 286 7.91 -7.77 -13.66
CA PRO A 286 8.98 -7.57 -14.63
C PRO A 286 9.33 -8.89 -15.32
N ASN A 287 9.49 -8.85 -16.64
CA ASN A 287 10.01 -9.96 -17.43
C ASN A 287 11.50 -10.22 -17.13
N LEU A 288 12.14 -11.16 -17.81
CA LEU A 288 13.55 -11.47 -17.58
C LEU A 288 14.54 -10.34 -17.95
N GLU A 289 14.08 -9.32 -18.68
CA GLU A 289 14.81 -8.11 -19.07
C GLU A 289 14.50 -6.93 -18.15
N ASP A 290 13.93 -7.18 -16.97
CA ASP A 290 13.61 -6.17 -15.94
C ASP A 290 12.51 -5.18 -16.35
N ALA A 291 11.74 -5.50 -17.40
CA ALA A 291 10.69 -4.66 -17.94
C ALA A 291 9.29 -5.23 -17.65
N PRO A 292 8.42 -4.51 -16.89
CA PRO A 292 7.01 -4.86 -16.77
C PRO A 292 6.18 -4.29 -17.92
N GLU A 293 4.94 -4.75 -18.06
CA GLU A 293 3.97 -4.19 -19.02
C GLU A 293 3.37 -2.87 -18.53
N SER A 294 3.29 -2.68 -17.20
CA SER A 294 2.73 -1.51 -16.53
C SER A 294 3.60 -1.04 -15.38
N ASP A 295 3.53 0.25 -15.07
CA ASP A 295 4.34 0.93 -14.06
C ASP A 295 3.45 1.61 -13.01
N LEU A 296 4.04 2.34 -12.07
CA LEU A 296 3.37 3.07 -11.00
C LEU A 296 2.25 4.01 -11.48
N PRO A 297 2.37 4.74 -12.61
CA PRO A 297 1.27 5.57 -13.10
C PRO A 297 0.01 4.76 -13.37
N GLN A 298 0.12 3.59 -14.00
CA GLN A 298 -1.01 2.70 -14.25
C GLN A 298 -1.54 2.08 -12.95
N LEU A 299 -0.68 1.81 -11.97
CA LEU A 299 -1.10 1.34 -10.65
C LEU A 299 -1.95 2.39 -9.93
N LEU A 300 -1.46 3.64 -9.89
CA LEU A 300 -2.16 4.78 -9.28
C LEU A 300 -3.46 5.09 -10.02
N GLU A 301 -3.46 5.05 -11.35
CA GLU A 301 -4.67 5.19 -12.16
C GLU A 301 -5.68 4.08 -11.82
N SER A 302 -5.22 2.84 -11.64
CA SER A 302 -6.09 1.74 -11.23
C SER A 302 -6.71 1.96 -9.85
N TRP A 303 -5.95 2.51 -8.90
CA TRP A 303 -6.40 2.72 -7.53
C TRP A 303 -7.20 4.02 -7.33
N LEU A 304 -6.92 5.09 -8.06
CA LEU A 304 -7.46 6.43 -7.78
C LEU A 304 -8.11 7.10 -9.00
N GLY A 305 -7.80 6.64 -10.22
CA GLY A 305 -8.26 7.24 -11.48
C GLY A 305 -9.65 6.75 -11.95
N HIS A 306 -10.24 5.79 -11.25
CA HIS A 306 -11.54 5.23 -11.63
C HIS A 306 -12.74 6.12 -11.31
N ASP A 307 -13.91 5.72 -11.80
CA ASP A 307 -15.20 6.41 -11.72
C ASP A 307 -15.84 6.41 -10.33
N ARG A 308 -15.30 5.63 -9.39
CA ARG A 308 -15.76 5.61 -7.98
C ARG A 308 -14.92 6.56 -7.11
N PRO A 309 -15.54 7.31 -6.19
CA PRO A 309 -14.82 8.19 -5.26
C PRO A 309 -14.05 7.43 -4.18
N ILE A 310 -14.43 6.19 -3.88
CA ILE A 310 -13.79 5.38 -2.85
C ILE A 310 -13.10 4.16 -3.48
N THR A 311 -11.92 3.87 -2.97
CA THR A 311 -11.14 2.68 -3.28
C THR A 311 -10.92 1.92 -1.99
N VAL A 312 -11.36 0.68 -1.93
CA VAL A 312 -11.15 -0.20 -0.78
C VAL A 312 -10.06 -1.20 -1.14
N LEU A 313 -8.93 -1.14 -0.46
CA LEU A 313 -7.91 -2.18 -0.49
C LEU A 313 -8.22 -3.14 0.65
N ASP A 314 -8.92 -4.24 0.33
CA ASP A 314 -9.26 -5.27 1.29
C ASP A 314 -8.07 -6.22 1.47
N LEU A 315 -7.46 -6.12 2.64
CA LEU A 315 -6.30 -6.90 3.07
C LEU A 315 -6.69 -8.08 3.98
N SER A 316 -7.97 -8.38 4.16
CA SER A 316 -8.42 -9.46 5.06
C SER A 316 -7.94 -10.85 4.60
N GLY A 317 -7.66 -11.00 3.31
CA GLY A 317 -7.11 -12.22 2.70
C GLY A 317 -5.58 -12.26 2.63
N VAL A 318 -4.88 -11.22 3.10
CA VAL A 318 -3.43 -11.11 3.03
C VAL A 318 -2.78 -11.87 4.20
N PRO A 319 -1.74 -12.69 3.96
CA PRO A 319 -1.03 -13.36 5.05
C PRO A 319 -0.42 -12.37 6.05
N SER A 320 -0.61 -12.64 7.34
CA SER A 320 -0.14 -11.77 8.43
C SER A 320 1.38 -11.53 8.41
N SER A 321 2.15 -12.45 7.83
CA SER A 321 3.61 -12.35 7.68
C SER A 321 4.05 -11.21 6.76
N VAL A 322 3.19 -10.74 5.86
CA VAL A 322 3.49 -9.68 4.88
C VAL A 322 2.59 -8.46 5.01
N LEU A 323 1.50 -8.54 5.79
CA LEU A 323 0.50 -7.48 5.93
C LEU A 323 1.10 -6.09 6.22
N MET A 324 1.96 -5.98 7.24
CA MET A 324 2.55 -4.69 7.62
C MET A 324 3.46 -4.11 6.52
N ARG A 325 4.20 -4.98 5.81
CA ARG A 325 5.07 -4.56 4.70
C ARG A 325 4.27 -4.00 3.54
N LEU A 326 3.13 -4.61 3.27
CA LEU A 326 2.23 -4.17 2.21
C LEU A 326 1.57 -2.84 2.55
N ILE A 327 1.09 -2.68 3.79
CA ILE A 327 0.56 -1.39 4.24
C ILE A 327 1.64 -0.31 4.11
N GLY A 328 2.87 -0.58 4.55
CA GLY A 328 4.00 0.33 4.39
C GLY A 328 4.26 0.70 2.93
N GLY A 329 4.35 -0.30 2.04
CA GLY A 329 4.56 -0.08 0.60
C GLY A 329 3.43 0.69 -0.08
N ILE A 330 2.17 0.35 0.19
CA ILE A 330 1.00 1.08 -0.32
C ILE A 330 1.07 2.54 0.13
N LEU A 331 1.27 2.80 1.43
CA LEU A 331 1.36 4.15 1.95
C LEU A 331 2.54 4.92 1.36
N ASN A 332 3.68 4.26 1.15
CA ASN A 332 4.84 4.88 0.52
C ASN A 332 4.56 5.27 -0.93
N VAL A 333 3.98 4.37 -1.74
CA VAL A 333 3.60 4.66 -3.13
C VAL A 333 2.65 5.86 -3.20
N ILE A 334 1.64 5.89 -2.33
CA ILE A 334 0.68 7.00 -2.27
C ILE A 334 1.35 8.30 -1.81
N TYR A 335 2.19 8.23 -0.78
CA TYR A 335 2.90 9.39 -0.25
C TYR A 335 3.83 9.99 -1.31
N GLU A 336 4.66 9.19 -1.96
CA GLU A 336 5.58 9.64 -3.00
C GLU A 336 4.81 10.23 -4.19
N ALA A 337 3.73 9.58 -4.63
CA ALA A 337 2.88 10.09 -5.69
C ALA A 337 2.31 11.48 -5.37
N LEU A 338 1.81 11.69 -4.15
CA LEU A 338 1.30 12.98 -3.69
C LEU A 338 2.42 14.01 -3.53
N PHE A 339 3.56 13.60 -2.95
CA PHE A 339 4.70 14.48 -2.69
C PHE A 339 5.30 15.04 -3.98
N TRP A 340 5.52 14.20 -4.99
CA TRP A 340 6.03 14.65 -6.29
C TRP A 340 4.94 15.25 -7.18
N GLY A 341 3.69 14.82 -6.99
CA GLY A 341 2.52 15.40 -7.66
C GLY A 341 2.16 16.81 -7.22
N ARG A 342 2.67 17.30 -6.07
CA ARG A 342 2.35 18.64 -5.53
C ARG A 342 2.73 19.81 -6.44
N GLU A 343 3.67 19.59 -7.36
CA GLU A 343 4.16 20.61 -8.31
C GLU A 343 3.36 20.63 -9.61
N ARG A 344 2.42 19.68 -9.79
CA ARG A 344 1.50 19.63 -10.91
C ARG A 344 0.34 20.61 -10.71
N PRO A 345 -0.24 21.17 -11.78
CA PRO A 345 -1.39 22.08 -11.70
C PRO A 345 -2.64 21.42 -11.11
N GLU A 346 -2.75 20.09 -11.20
CA GLU A 346 -3.79 19.27 -10.57
C GLU A 346 -3.50 18.93 -9.09
N GLY A 347 -2.47 19.56 -8.50
CA GLY A 347 -1.66 19.10 -7.37
C GLY A 347 -2.36 18.50 -6.15
N GLY A 348 -1.63 17.59 -5.49
CA GLY A 348 -1.99 16.96 -4.21
C GLY A 348 -1.72 17.87 -3.00
N ARG A 349 -2.42 19.00 -2.90
CA ARG A 349 -2.40 19.88 -1.72
C ARG A 349 -3.52 19.57 -0.75
#